data_AF-A0A356V8N5-F1
#
_entry.id   AF-A0A356V8N5-F1
#
_cell.length_a   1.000
_cell.length_b   1.000
_cell.length_c   1.000
_cell.angle_alpha   90.00
_cell.angle_beta   90.00
_cell.angle_gamma   90.00
#
_symmetry.space_group_name_H-M   'P 1'
#
loop_
_entity.id
_entity.type
_entity.pdbx_description
1 polymer ?
#
loop_
_entity_poly.entity_id
_entity_poly.type
_entity_poly.pdbx_seq_one_letter_code
_entity_poly.pdbx_strand_id
1 'polypeptide(L)'
;MNAALNALQNIGQEGMFIALIVFLRVGAAMAVLPVFGEKIVPQRVRLGLALGITAIVAPAVAPQLETLAKDPKILSIILATEPISGLVLGLGLRLFILALQMAGSMAAQATSLSQVFGGAAGVDPQPAIGHLLVYGGLALAVMSGLHVQVIELVIMSYDIL
;
A
#
# COMPACT_ATOMS: atom_id res chain seq x y z
N MET A 1 36.18 -16.39 -19.09
CA MET A 1 34.74 -16.68 -19.22
C MET A 1 34.05 -16.76 -17.84
N ASN A 2 34.61 -17.49 -16.86
CA ASN A 2 34.00 -17.65 -15.53
C ASN A 2 33.88 -16.34 -14.71
N ALA A 3 34.84 -15.42 -14.81
CA ALA A 3 34.80 -14.15 -14.08
C ALA A 3 33.64 -13.23 -14.50
N ALA A 4 33.32 -13.18 -15.79
CA ALA A 4 32.20 -12.38 -16.31
C ALA A 4 30.85 -12.98 -15.90
N LEU A 5 30.73 -14.31 -15.89
CA LEU A 5 29.53 -15.01 -15.41
C LEU A 5 29.29 -14.76 -13.92
N ASN A 6 30.35 -14.82 -13.10
CA ASN A 6 30.24 -14.53 -11.67
C ASN A 6 29.84 -13.07 -11.40
N ALA A 7 30.35 -12.12 -12.19
CA ALA A 7 29.97 -10.71 -12.06
C ALA A 7 28.48 -10.49 -12.40
N LEU A 8 27.99 -11.09 -13.49
CA LEU A 8 26.57 -11.03 -13.86
C LEU A 8 25.67 -11.69 -12.80
N GLN A 9 26.13 -12.81 -12.23
CA GLN A 9 25.41 -13.51 -11.18
C GLN A 9 25.27 -12.66 -9.91
N ASN A 10 26.34 -11.98 -9.49
CA ASN A 10 26.30 -11.11 -8.32
C ASN A 10 25.33 -9.93 -8.50
N ILE A 11 25.37 -9.26 -9.65
CA ILE A 11 24.45 -8.16 -9.97
C ILE A 11 22.99 -8.64 -9.94
N GLY A 12 22.72 -9.82 -10.52
CA GLY A 12 21.39 -10.42 -10.51
C GLY A 12 20.91 -10.77 -9.10
N GLN A 13 21.79 -11.30 -8.25
CA GLN A 13 21.47 -11.64 -6.86
C GLN A 13 21.18 -10.40 -6.02
N GLU A 14 22.01 -9.37 -6.11
CA GLU A 14 21.82 -8.10 -5.41
C GLU A 14 20.52 -7.42 -5.84
N GLY A 15 20.28 -7.31 -7.15
CA GLY A 15 19.05 -6.70 -7.68
C GLY A 15 17.79 -7.45 -7.25
N MET A 16 17.82 -8.78 -7.25
CA MET A 16 16.69 -9.60 -6.82
C MET A 16 16.44 -9.50 -5.31
N PHE A 17 17.50 -9.36 -4.51
CA PHE A 17 17.39 -9.16 -3.06
C PHE A 17 16.75 -7.80 -2.74
N ILE A 18 17.24 -6.72 -3.37
CA ILE A 18 16.66 -5.37 -3.22
C ILE A 18 15.19 -5.37 -3.65
N ALA A 19 14.87 -5.98 -4.80
CA ALA A 19 13.50 -6.09 -5.28
C ALA A 19 12.59 -6.86 -4.31
N LEU A 20 13.09 -7.92 -3.67
CA LEU A 20 12.34 -8.69 -2.68
C LEU A 20 11.99 -7.86 -1.44
N ILE A 21 12.95 -7.12 -0.90
CA ILE A 21 12.76 -6.22 0.25
C ILE A 21 11.68 -5.18 -0.06
N VAL A 22 11.82 -4.51 -1.20
CA VAL A 22 10.87 -3.49 -1.64
C VAL A 22 9.49 -4.09 -1.91
N PHE A 23 9.43 -5.29 -2.49
CA PHE A 23 8.17 -6.00 -2.72
C PHE A 23 7.45 -6.34 -1.42
N LEU A 24 8.15 -6.75 -0.36
CA LEU A 24 7.54 -7.04 0.93
C LEU A 24 6.84 -5.80 1.51
N ARG A 25 7.52 -4.64 1.50
CA ARG A 25 6.96 -3.37 1.99
C ARG A 25 5.80 -2.89 1.11
N VAL A 26 6.01 -2.82 -0.21
CA VAL A 26 5.00 -2.36 -1.18
C VAL A 26 3.78 -3.28 -1.16
N GLY A 27 3.98 -4.60 -1.22
CA GLY A 27 2.89 -5.58 -1.20
C GLY A 27 2.06 -5.51 0.08
N ALA A 28 2.71 -5.35 1.23
CA ALA A 28 2.02 -5.17 2.51
C ALA A 28 1.24 -3.85 2.56
N ALA A 29 1.81 -2.73 2.11
CA ALA A 29 1.11 -1.46 2.02
C ALA A 29 -0.11 -1.56 1.08
N MET A 30 0.08 -2.07 -0.13
CA MET A 30 -0.99 -2.23 -1.13
C MET A 30 -2.13 -3.15 -0.69
N ALA A 31 -1.90 -4.06 0.26
CA ALA A 31 -2.95 -4.92 0.80
C ALA A 31 -4.03 -4.13 1.56
N VAL A 32 -3.66 -3.02 2.21
CA VAL A 32 -4.53 -2.23 3.10
C VAL A 32 -4.83 -0.82 2.59
N LEU A 33 -3.98 -0.29 1.71
CA LEU A 33 -4.08 1.06 1.19
C LEU A 33 -5.43 1.30 0.48
N PRO A 34 -6.11 2.44 0.72
CA PRO A 34 -7.36 2.77 0.07
C PRO A 34 -7.23 2.81 -1.46
N VAL A 35 -8.30 2.58 -2.21
CA VAL A 35 -8.30 2.41 -3.68
C VAL A 35 -7.70 1.08 -4.14
N PHE A 36 -6.44 0.78 -3.78
CA PHE A 36 -5.72 -0.38 -4.31
C PHE A 36 -5.96 -1.69 -3.54
N GLY A 37 -6.15 -1.60 -2.22
CA GLY A 37 -6.41 -2.74 -1.33
C GLY A 37 -7.88 -3.19 -1.31
N GLU A 38 -8.77 -2.45 -1.98
CA GLU A 38 -10.20 -2.71 -1.97
C GLU A 38 -10.57 -4.04 -2.64
N LYS A 39 -11.60 -4.70 -2.11
CA LYS A 39 -12.09 -6.01 -2.61
C LYS A 39 -12.54 -5.97 -4.08
N ILE A 40 -12.93 -4.80 -4.57
CA ILE A 40 -13.33 -4.60 -5.97
C ILE A 40 -12.17 -4.79 -6.95
N VAL A 41 -10.91 -4.63 -6.50
CA VAL A 41 -9.72 -4.84 -7.32
C VAL A 41 -9.34 -6.32 -7.27
N PRO A 42 -9.36 -7.04 -8.41
CA PRO A 42 -8.98 -8.45 -8.45
C PRO A 42 -7.56 -8.65 -7.95
N GLN A 43 -7.34 -9.73 -7.19
CA GLN A 43 -6.04 -10.02 -6.56
C GLN A 43 -4.88 -10.06 -7.57
N ARG A 44 -5.14 -10.53 -8.80
CA ARG A 44 -4.14 -10.57 -9.88
C ARG A 44 -3.70 -9.18 -10.33
N VAL A 45 -4.65 -8.25 -10.45
CA VAL A 45 -4.38 -6.85 -10.82
C VAL A 45 -3.58 -6.18 -9.71
N ARG A 46 -3.97 -6.41 -8.45
CA ARG A 46 -3.27 -5.88 -7.29
C ARG A 46 -1.83 -6.35 -7.21
N LEU A 47 -1.59 -7.65 -7.45
CA LEU A 47 -0.24 -8.20 -7.50
C LEU A 47 0.58 -7.58 -8.65
N GLY A 48 -0.02 -7.43 -9.83
CA GLY A 48 0.62 -6.75 -10.96
C GLY A 48 1.01 -5.30 -10.64
N LEU A 49 0.13 -4.55 -9.97
CA LEU A 49 0.41 -3.19 -9.52
C LEU A 49 1.51 -3.14 -8.47
N ALA A 50 1.51 -4.06 -7.50
CA ALA A 50 2.55 -4.15 -6.49
C ALA A 50 3.93 -4.40 -7.12
N LEU A 51 4.01 -5.34 -8.06
CA LEU A 51 5.24 -5.61 -8.82
C LEU A 51 5.66 -4.41 -9.66
N GLY A 52 4.71 -3.70 -10.28
CA GLY A 52 4.97 -2.49 -11.04
C GLY A 52 5.55 -1.36 -10.18
N ILE A 53 4.96 -1.13 -9.01
CA ILE A 53 5.47 -0.14 -8.04
C ILE A 53 6.84 -0.57 -7.51
N THR A 54 7.04 -1.85 -7.19
CA THR A 54 8.36 -2.36 -6.79
C THR A 54 9.41 -2.09 -7.87
N ALA A 55 9.10 -2.30 -9.15
CA ALA A 55 10.03 -2.03 -10.25
C ALA A 55 10.41 -0.54 -10.37
N ILE A 56 9.51 0.37 -9.95
CA ILE A 56 9.76 1.82 -9.92
C ILE A 56 10.58 2.21 -8.68
N VAL A 57 10.23 1.66 -7.51
CA VAL A 57 10.84 2.03 -6.21
C VAL A 57 12.22 1.40 -6.02
N ALA A 58 12.40 0.13 -6.43
CA ALA A 58 13.65 -0.60 -6.21
C ALA A 58 14.92 0.11 -6.68
N PRO A 59 15.01 0.68 -7.90
CA PRO A 59 16.20 1.43 -8.31
C PRO A 59 16.39 2.74 -7.53
N ALA A 60 15.30 3.36 -7.03
CA ALA A 60 15.39 4.60 -6.27
C ALA A 60 15.99 4.38 -4.88
N VAL A 61 15.74 3.21 -4.27
CA VAL A 61 16.20 2.88 -2.91
C VAL A 61 17.40 1.93 -2.87
N ALA A 62 17.87 1.48 -4.04
CA ALA A 62 19.01 0.56 -4.14
C ALA A 62 20.26 1.04 -3.36
N PRO A 63 20.69 2.32 -3.45
CA PRO A 63 21.88 2.79 -2.72
C PRO A 63 21.75 2.67 -1.19
N GLN A 64 20.52 2.78 -0.66
CA GLN A 64 20.25 2.67 0.78
C GLN A 64 20.30 1.20 1.24
N LEU A 65 19.91 0.27 0.37
CA LEU A 65 19.78 -1.16 0.68
C LEU A 65 21.03 -1.99 0.35
N GLU A 66 21.95 -1.47 -0.47
CA GLU A 66 23.21 -2.16 -0.85
C GLU A 66 24.09 -2.57 0.34
N THR A 67 24.06 -1.79 1.43
CA THR A 67 24.83 -2.10 2.65
C THR A 67 24.17 -3.20 3.47
N LEU A 68 22.84 -3.22 3.55
CA LEU A 68 22.06 -4.27 4.22
C LEU A 68 22.11 -5.61 3.49
N ALA A 69 22.20 -5.60 2.15
CA ALA A 69 22.28 -6.80 1.33
C ALA A 69 23.52 -7.67 1.60
N LYS A 70 24.55 -7.11 2.25
CA LYS A 70 25.83 -7.80 2.50
C LYS A 70 25.87 -8.60 3.81
N ASP A 71 24.89 -8.46 4.70
CA ASP A 71 24.82 -9.23 5.95
C ASP A 71 23.63 -10.22 5.95
N PRO A 72 23.89 -11.53 5.74
CA PRO A 72 22.85 -12.55 5.73
C PRO A 72 22.09 -12.69 7.06
N LYS A 73 22.67 -12.23 8.17
CA LYS A 73 22.05 -12.35 9.51
C LYS A 73 20.90 -11.38 9.70
N ILE A 74 20.85 -10.30 8.93
CA ILE A 74 19.82 -9.25 9.03
C ILE A 74 18.58 -9.62 8.22
N LEU A 75 18.67 -10.64 7.35
CA LEU A 75 17.59 -11.09 6.47
C LEU A 75 16.32 -11.44 7.23
N SER A 76 16.41 -12.15 8.36
CA SER A 76 15.24 -12.51 9.18
C SER A 76 14.54 -11.29 9.79
N ILE A 77 15.31 -10.27 10.17
CA ILE A 77 14.79 -9.02 10.70
C ILE A 77 14.07 -8.26 9.59
N ILE A 78 14.70 -8.12 8.42
CA ILE A 78 14.13 -7.45 7.24
C ILE A 78 12.81 -8.10 6.81
N LEU A 79 12.75 -9.45 6.79
CA LEU A 79 11.52 -10.17 6.46
C LEU A 79 10.36 -9.87 7.42
N ALA A 80 10.66 -9.49 8.67
CA ALA A 80 9.64 -9.09 9.64
C ALA A 80 9.35 -7.59 9.59
N THR A 81 10.36 -6.73 9.44
CA THR A 81 10.20 -5.27 9.52
C THR A 81 9.58 -4.69 8.25
N GLU A 82 9.94 -5.16 7.07
CA GLU A 82 9.45 -4.59 5.81
C GLU A 82 7.91 -4.71 5.65
N PRO A 83 7.30 -5.88 5.90
CA PRO A 83 5.84 -5.97 5.89
C PRO A 83 5.20 -5.09 6.95
N ILE A 84 5.77 -5.00 8.16
CA ILE A 84 5.23 -4.15 9.23
C ILE A 84 5.26 -2.68 8.81
N SER A 85 6.39 -2.18 8.28
CA SER A 85 6.51 -0.82 7.77
C SER A 85 5.48 -0.56 6.67
N GLY A 86 5.33 -1.49 5.73
CA GLY A 86 4.31 -1.40 4.68
C GLY A 86 2.88 -1.34 5.23
N LEU A 87 2.54 -2.21 6.19
CA LEU A 87 1.24 -2.21 6.86
C LEU A 87 0.99 -0.90 7.60
N VAL A 88 1.97 -0.35 8.29
CA VAL A 88 1.85 0.94 9.00
C VAL A 88 1.51 2.07 8.03
N LEU A 89 2.19 2.14 6.88
CA LEU A 89 1.89 3.13 5.83
C LEU A 89 0.48 2.96 5.28
N GLY A 90 0.10 1.73 4.91
CA GLY A 90 -1.21 1.43 4.34
C GLY A 90 -2.36 1.68 5.33
N LEU A 91 -2.19 1.27 6.59
CA LEU A 91 -3.14 1.51 7.66
C LEU A 91 -3.26 2.99 8.01
N GLY A 92 -2.16 3.74 7.99
CA GLY A 92 -2.17 5.19 8.18
C GLY A 92 -3.12 5.88 7.19
N LEU A 93 -3.05 5.51 5.91
CA LEU A 93 -3.99 6.01 4.90
C LEU A 93 -5.41 5.45 5.07
N ARG A 94 -5.57 4.21 5.56
CA ARG A 94 -6.89 3.60 5.83
C ARG A 94 -7.66 4.34 6.92
N LEU A 95 -6.98 4.94 7.90
CA LEU A 95 -7.61 5.71 8.98
C LEU A 95 -8.42 6.91 8.45
N PHE A 96 -7.99 7.53 7.35
CA PHE A 96 -8.77 8.60 6.71
C PHE A 96 -10.13 8.11 6.19
N ILE A 97 -10.17 6.91 5.62
CA ILE A 97 -11.43 6.30 5.14
C ILE A 97 -12.34 5.96 6.32
N LEU A 98 -11.77 5.40 7.39
CA LEU A 98 -12.52 5.14 8.63
C LEU A 98 -13.10 6.44 9.21
N ALA A 99 -12.34 7.53 9.19
CA ALA A 99 -12.82 8.85 9.62
C ALA A 99 -13.99 9.35 8.75
N LEU A 100 -13.90 9.22 7.42
CA LEU A 100 -15.00 9.59 6.50
C LEU A 100 -16.25 8.73 6.72
N GLN A 101 -16.08 7.43 6.97
CA GLN A 101 -17.18 6.51 7.29
C GLN A 101 -17.88 6.91 8.59
N MET A 102 -17.11 7.23 9.64
CA MET A 102 -17.66 7.69 10.92
C MET A 102 -18.39 9.03 10.76
N ALA A 103 -17.79 10.00 10.06
CA ALA A 103 -18.44 11.29 9.81
C ALA A 103 -19.76 11.13 9.04
N GLY A 104 -19.78 10.29 8.00
CA GLY A 104 -20.98 10.05 7.21
C GLY A 104 -22.07 9.29 7.96
N SER A 105 -21.70 8.36 8.84
CA SER A 105 -22.68 7.65 9.67
C SER A 105 -23.31 8.59 10.70
N MET A 106 -22.53 9.49 11.31
CA MET A 106 -23.04 10.52 12.24
C MET A 106 -23.97 11.51 11.53
N ALA A 107 -23.60 11.98 10.33
CA ALA A 107 -24.43 12.90 9.55
C ALA A 107 -25.77 12.28 9.13
N ALA A 108 -25.76 11.01 8.70
CA ALA A 108 -26.98 10.28 8.35
C ALA A 108 -27.92 10.07 9.55
N GLN A 109 -27.36 9.80 10.73
CA GLN A 109 -28.13 9.68 11.97
C GLN A 109 -28.78 11.01 12.37
N ALA A 110 -28.05 12.12 12.26
CA ALA A 110 -28.57 13.45 12.61
C ALA A 110 -29.77 13.89 11.73
N THR A 111 -29.89 13.36 10.52
CA THR A 111 -30.98 13.70 9.58
C THR A 111 -32.12 12.66 9.59
N SER A 112 -32.11 11.70 10.54
CA SER A 112 -33.06 10.57 10.63
C SER A 112 -33.08 9.64 9.39
N LEU A 113 -32.13 9.80 8.47
CA LEU A 113 -32.03 9.01 7.23
C LEU A 113 -31.65 7.54 7.52
N SER A 114 -30.93 7.30 8.62
CA SER A 114 -30.58 5.96 9.10
C SER A 114 -31.79 5.10 9.48
N GLN A 115 -32.93 5.71 9.83
CA GLN A 115 -34.14 4.97 10.22
C GLN A 115 -34.99 4.55 9.01
N VAL A 116 -34.99 5.35 7.93
CA VAL A 116 -35.76 5.07 6.70
C VAL A 116 -35.02 4.08 5.79
N PHE A 117 -33.70 4.16 5.72
CA PHE A 117 -32.87 3.30 4.84
C PHE A 117 -32.12 2.20 5.59
N GLY A 118 -32.16 2.16 6.93
CA GLY A 118 -31.50 1.11 7.73
C GLY A 118 -32.17 -0.27 7.68
N GLY A 119 -33.37 -0.37 7.10
CA GLY A 119 -34.14 -1.63 6.99
C GLY A 119 -34.09 -2.31 5.61
N ALA A 120 -33.46 -1.71 4.60
CA ALA A 120 -33.35 -2.33 3.27
C ALA A 120 -32.18 -3.32 3.25
N ALA A 121 -32.51 -4.61 3.34
CA ALA A 121 -31.59 -5.72 3.29
C ALA A 121 -30.72 -5.69 2.00
N GLY A 122 -29.46 -5.31 2.16
CA GLY A 122 -28.40 -5.41 1.17
C GLY A 122 -27.06 -5.55 1.89
N VAL A 123 -26.11 -6.24 1.25
CA VAL A 123 -24.76 -6.49 1.78
C VAL A 123 -24.10 -5.13 2.07
N ASP A 124 -23.85 -4.88 3.36
CA ASP A 124 -23.31 -3.65 3.97
C ASP A 124 -24.23 -2.40 3.89
N PRO A 125 -25.15 -2.19 4.85
CA PRO A 125 -25.97 -0.97 4.93
C PRO A 125 -25.14 0.22 5.40
N GLN A 126 -24.26 0.73 4.54
CA GLN A 126 -23.61 2.02 4.78
C GLN A 126 -24.59 3.14 4.37
N PRO A 127 -24.88 4.13 5.24
CA PRO A 127 -25.79 5.21 4.91
C PRO A 127 -25.37 5.96 3.64
N ALA A 128 -26.33 6.42 2.83
CA ALA A 128 -26.06 7.08 1.54
C ALA A 128 -25.04 8.23 1.67
N ILE A 129 -25.14 9.03 2.74
CA ILE A 129 -24.19 10.12 3.04
C ILE A 129 -22.77 9.58 3.28
N GLY A 130 -22.64 8.47 4.02
CA GLY A 130 -21.35 7.82 4.24
C GLY A 130 -20.74 7.26 2.96
N HIS A 131 -21.55 6.67 2.08
CA HIS A 131 -21.08 6.23 0.77
C HIS A 131 -20.57 7.41 -0.07
N LEU A 132 -21.33 8.50 -0.15
CA LEU A 132 -20.95 9.70 -0.90
C LEU A 132 -19.63 10.30 -0.39
N LEU A 133 -19.45 10.41 0.93
CA LEU A 133 -18.21 10.95 1.51
C LEU A 133 -17.00 10.06 1.23
N VAL A 134 -17.13 8.75 1.37
CA VAL A 134 -16.02 7.82 1.12
C VAL A 134 -15.63 7.82 -0.36
N TYR A 135 -16.60 7.60 -1.26
CA TYR A 135 -16.29 7.54 -2.69
C TYR A 135 -15.88 8.90 -3.26
N GLY A 136 -16.49 10.00 -2.78
CA GLY A 136 -16.07 11.35 -3.13
C GLY A 136 -14.65 11.67 -2.64
N GLY A 137 -14.32 11.30 -1.40
CA GLY A 137 -12.97 11.46 -0.86
C GLY A 137 -11.93 10.64 -1.61
N LEU A 138 -12.26 9.38 -1.94
CA LEU A 138 -11.40 8.53 -2.77
C LEU A 138 -11.21 9.11 -4.17
N ALA A 139 -12.27 9.60 -4.80
CA ALA A 139 -12.20 10.23 -6.12
C ALA A 139 -11.28 11.45 -6.10
N LEU A 140 -11.43 12.33 -5.09
CA LEU A 140 -10.57 13.50 -4.92
C LEU A 140 -9.11 13.09 -4.69
N ALA A 141 -8.85 12.09 -3.84
CA ALA A 141 -7.50 11.60 -3.59
C ALA A 141 -6.84 11.05 -4.88
N VAL A 142 -7.58 10.27 -5.67
CA VAL A 142 -7.06 9.76 -6.95
C VAL A 142 -6.81 10.91 -7.94
N MET A 143 -7.72 11.88 -8.03
CA MET A 143 -7.57 13.08 -8.87
C MET A 143 -6.39 13.95 -8.45
N SER A 144 -6.06 14.00 -7.14
CA SER A 144 -4.88 14.71 -6.63
C SER A 144 -3.57 13.95 -6.84
N GLY A 145 -3.60 12.78 -7.50
CA GLY A 145 -2.40 12.01 -7.80
C GLY A 145 -1.95 11.06 -6.69
N LEU A 146 -2.89 10.49 -5.90
CA LEU A 146 -2.56 9.54 -4.82
C LEU A 146 -1.56 8.46 -5.22
N HIS A 147 -1.64 7.95 -6.45
CA HIS A 147 -0.72 6.93 -6.96
C HIS A 147 0.76 7.40 -6.95
N VAL A 148 1.03 8.66 -7.28
CA VAL A 148 2.38 9.25 -7.23
C VAL A 148 2.80 9.48 -5.78
N GLN A 149 1.90 10.06 -4.97
CA GLN A 149 2.16 10.35 -3.56
C GLN A 149 2.46 9.07 -2.76
N VAL A 150 1.83 7.95 -3.10
CA VAL A 150 2.10 6.65 -2.48
C VAL A 150 3.48 6.15 -2.82
N ILE A 151 3.93 6.30 -4.07
CA ILE A 151 5.29 5.92 -4.48
C ILE A 151 6.31 6.78 -3.71
N GLU A 152 6.09 8.09 -3.64
CA GLU A 152 6.94 9.02 -2.90
C GLU A 152 6.99 8.68 -1.40
N LEU A 153 5.82 8.40 -0.80
CA LEU A 153 5.72 7.99 0.60
C LEU A 153 6.51 6.72 0.89
N VAL A 154 6.45 5.72 0.00
CA VAL A 154 7.20 4.46 0.17
C VAL A 154 8.71 4.71 0.04
N ILE A 155 9.15 5.57 -0.88
CA ILE A 155 10.57 5.91 -1.01
C ILE A 155 11.06 6.61 0.26
N MET A 156 10.36 7.66 0.69
CA MET A 156 10.71 8.42 1.90
C MET A 156 10.68 7.55 3.17
N SER A 157 9.82 6.53 3.21
CA SER A 157 9.75 5.67 4.39
C SER A 157 11.02 4.87 4.62
N TYR A 158 11.89 4.65 3.63
CA TYR A 158 13.19 4.00 3.83
C TYR A 158 14.19 4.86 4.62
N ASP A 159 13.98 6.17 4.66
CA ASP A 159 14.80 7.07 5.47
C ASP A 159 14.29 7.20 6.92
N ILE A 160 13.03 6.79 7.17
CA ILE A 160 12.32 7.01 8.44
C ILE A 160 12.11 5.69 9.22
N LEU A 161 11.85 4.58 8.53
CA LEU A 161 11.46 3.26 9.07
C LEU A 161 12.37 2.14 8.57
#